data_AF-A0A814SGC2-F1
#
_entry.id   AF-A0A814SGC2-F1
#
_cell.length_a   1.000
_cell.length_b   1.000
_cell.length_c   1.000
_cell.angle_alpha   90.00
_cell.angle_beta   90.00
_cell.angle_gamma   90.00
#
_symmetry.space_group_name_H-M   'P 1'
#
loop_
_entity.id
_entity.type
_entity.pdbx_description
1 polymer ?
#
loop_
_entity_poly.entity_id
_entity_poly.type
_entity_poly.pdbx_seq_one_letter_code
_entity_poly.pdbx_strand_id
1 'polypeptide(L)'
;MAVAVYKKNLGITTDNISESSMPNCSAENETPFLLKYGPIIIRPRQRPAPTIATGRRSKTVQLSPNETVRRDIRRVHNRAAQAKAAIKRQHIEDTLKVHIELLEKQSDYLVRDINALESQKSHLITLLAAHELTCEKHKTILEFEKYLNNCDQSDFMDLHFFRTHDYLTLDDLRNNIWNFIISSTDGSHMDTLDNF
;
A
#
# COMPACT_ATOMS: atom_id res chain seq x y z
N MET A 1 1.11 -11.11 48.97
CA MET A 1 0.38 -11.85 47.92
C MET A 1 1.41 -12.47 46.99
N ALA A 2 1.29 -13.79 46.80
CA ALA A 2 2.10 -14.63 45.92
C ALA A 2 2.08 -14.10 44.46
N VAL A 3 3.01 -14.43 43.57
CA VAL A 3 3.06 -15.76 42.92
C VAL A 3 4.44 -15.95 42.26
N ALA A 4 5.09 -17.05 42.63
CA ALA A 4 6.23 -17.64 41.93
C ALA A 4 5.70 -18.59 40.83
N VAL A 5 6.30 -18.58 39.64
CA VAL A 5 6.01 -19.57 38.57
C VAL A 5 7.31 -20.09 37.96
N TYR A 6 7.61 -21.33 38.35
CA TYR A 6 8.17 -22.46 37.61
C TYR A 6 9.57 -22.39 36.98
N LYS A 7 10.55 -22.93 37.73
CA LYS A 7 11.63 -23.76 37.19
C LYS A 7 11.08 -25.15 36.83
N LYS A 8 11.25 -25.59 35.58
CA LYS A 8 11.07 -27.00 35.21
C LYS A 8 12.43 -27.69 35.15
N ASN A 9 12.47 -28.80 35.87
CA ASN A 9 13.54 -29.78 35.97
C ASN A 9 13.79 -30.44 34.61
N LEU A 10 15.05 -30.53 34.22
CA LEU A 10 15.56 -31.65 33.43
C LEU A 10 16.42 -32.46 34.40
N GLY A 11 15.86 -33.57 34.86
CA GLY A 11 16.56 -34.52 35.71
C GLY A 11 17.69 -35.16 34.94
N ILE A 12 18.89 -35.08 35.49
CA ILE A 12 19.96 -36.04 35.21
C ILE A 12 20.45 -36.51 36.57
N THR A 13 20.14 -37.77 36.84
CA THR A 13 20.49 -38.55 38.02
C THR A 13 22.01 -38.61 38.17
N THR A 14 22.51 -38.24 39.35
CA THR A 14 23.91 -38.44 39.74
C THR A 14 24.04 -39.82 40.37
N ASP A 15 24.38 -40.83 39.56
CA ASP A 15 24.87 -42.09 40.07
C ASP A 15 26.32 -42.31 39.63
N ASN A 16 27.12 -42.67 40.63
CA ASN A 16 28.52 -43.04 40.63
C ASN A 16 29.04 -43.67 39.33
N ILE A 17 30.07 -43.07 38.74
CA ILE A 17 31.04 -43.77 37.90
C ILE A 17 32.44 -43.52 38.49
N SER A 18 32.95 -44.60 39.06
CA SER A 18 34.32 -44.97 39.36
C SER A 18 35.43 -44.15 38.70
N GLU A 19 36.41 -43.80 39.54
CA GLU A 19 37.83 -43.69 39.19
C GLU A 19 38.21 -44.62 38.05
N SER A 20 38.55 -44.04 36.90
CA SER A 20 39.33 -44.71 35.87
C SER A 20 40.35 -43.71 35.33
N SER A 21 41.60 -43.94 35.75
CA SER A 21 42.82 -43.83 34.94
C SER A 21 42.84 -42.74 33.87
N MET A 22 43.61 -41.68 34.15
CA MET A 22 44.21 -40.85 33.10
C MET A 22 44.97 -41.74 32.09
N PRO A 23 44.66 -41.70 30.78
CA PRO A 23 45.56 -42.24 29.79
C PRO A 23 46.62 -41.19 29.49
N ASN A 24 47.85 -41.49 29.88
CA ASN A 24 49.03 -40.84 29.34
C ASN A 24 49.26 -41.39 27.92
N CYS A 25 49.05 -40.58 26.88
CA CYS A 25 49.42 -40.96 25.51
C CYS A 25 49.76 -39.72 24.67
N SER A 26 51.07 -39.56 24.47
CA SER A 26 51.76 -39.37 23.19
C SER A 26 51.07 -38.55 22.11
N ALA A 27 51.72 -37.44 21.76
CA ALA A 27 51.42 -36.58 20.63
C ALA A 27 51.52 -37.32 19.29
N GLU A 28 50.38 -37.70 18.68
CA GLU A 28 50.30 -38.02 17.25
C GLU A 28 48.98 -37.52 16.64
N ASN A 29 49.08 -36.46 15.83
CA ASN A 29 48.21 -36.11 14.70
C ASN A 29 46.69 -36.05 14.90
N GLU A 30 46.20 -35.15 15.77
CA GLU A 30 44.77 -34.80 15.78
C GLU A 30 44.45 -33.75 14.69
N THR A 31 43.73 -34.18 13.65
CA THR A 31 43.02 -33.24 12.78
C THR A 31 42.07 -32.39 13.64
N PRO A 32 42.06 -31.05 13.51
CA PRO A 32 41.27 -30.21 14.39
C PRO A 32 39.80 -30.58 14.25
N PHE A 33 39.17 -31.02 15.34
CA PHE A 33 37.73 -31.32 15.43
C PHE A 33 36.93 -30.17 14.81
N LEU A 34 36.42 -30.35 13.59
CA LEU A 34 35.69 -29.34 12.83
C LEU A 34 34.19 -29.62 12.99
N LEU A 35 33.45 -28.67 13.55
CA LEU A 35 32.00 -28.75 13.65
C LEU A 35 31.39 -28.25 12.34
N LYS A 36 30.65 -29.11 11.65
CA LYS A 36 29.94 -28.75 10.41
C LYS A 36 28.47 -28.51 10.69
N TYR A 37 27.99 -27.33 10.35
CA TYR A 37 26.56 -26.97 10.34
C TYR A 37 26.18 -26.60 8.91
N GLY A 38 25.69 -27.58 8.14
CA GLY A 38 25.39 -27.38 6.72
C GLY A 38 26.64 -26.96 5.91
N PRO A 39 26.59 -25.88 5.11
CA PRO A 39 27.75 -25.39 4.36
C PRO A 39 28.79 -24.67 5.23
N ILE A 40 28.48 -24.43 6.51
CA ILE A 40 29.37 -23.71 7.43
C ILE A 40 30.24 -24.71 8.17
N ILE A 41 31.55 -24.51 8.09
CA ILE A 41 32.54 -25.28 8.83
C ILE A 41 33.13 -24.40 9.92
N ILE A 42 32.88 -24.75 11.18
CA ILE A 42 33.32 -24.03 12.36
C ILE A 42 34.49 -24.78 12.99
N ARG A 43 35.60 -24.07 13.23
CA ARG A 43 36.66 -24.55 14.11
C ARG A 43 36.31 -24.15 15.55
N PRO A 44 35.99 -25.11 16.44
CA PRO A 44 35.73 -24.82 17.84
C PRO A 44 36.95 -24.15 18.43
N ARG A 45 36.71 -23.01 19.07
CA ARG A 45 37.77 -22.21 19.65
C ARG A 45 38.23 -22.87 20.95
N GLN A 46 39.43 -23.46 20.94
CA GLN A 46 40.00 -24.21 22.06
C GLN A 46 40.16 -23.41 23.36
N ARG A 47 40.15 -22.07 23.29
CA ARG A 47 40.13 -21.18 24.46
C ARG A 47 39.18 -20.03 24.19
N PRO A 48 38.14 -19.78 25.01
CA PRO A 48 37.37 -18.56 24.88
C PRO A 48 38.34 -17.38 24.96
N ALA A 49 38.14 -16.32 24.16
CA ALA A 49 38.97 -15.13 24.35
C ALA A 49 38.85 -14.73 25.82
N PRO A 50 39.94 -14.32 26.48
CA PRO A 50 39.87 -13.80 27.84
C PRO A 50 38.93 -12.58 27.96
N THR A 51 38.46 -12.03 26.84
CA THR A 51 37.46 -10.96 26.76
C THR A 51 36.00 -11.42 26.73
N ILE A 52 35.71 -12.69 26.39
CA ILE A 52 34.33 -13.15 26.17
C ILE A 52 33.71 -13.70 27.46
N ALA A 53 34.50 -14.31 28.36
CA ALA A 53 33.98 -14.90 29.60
C ALA A 53 33.48 -13.86 30.63
N THR A 54 33.87 -12.58 30.52
CA THR A 54 33.54 -11.55 31.53
C THR A 54 32.78 -10.35 30.97
N GLY A 55 32.56 -10.26 29.64
CA GLY A 55 31.80 -9.17 28.99
C GLY A 55 32.33 -7.74 29.21
N ARG A 56 33.36 -7.58 30.03
CA ARG A 56 33.97 -6.33 30.46
C ARG A 56 35.48 -6.57 30.51
N ARG A 57 36.19 -6.32 29.41
CA ARG A 57 37.61 -5.98 29.57
C ARG A 57 37.61 -4.65 30.32
N SER A 58 37.78 -4.74 31.63
CA SER A 58 37.65 -3.65 32.58
C SER A 58 38.56 -2.49 32.17
N LYS A 59 38.08 -1.29 32.47
CA LYS A 59 38.76 0.00 32.37
C LYS A 59 40.13 0.06 33.07
N THR A 60 40.53 -1.01 33.76
CA THR A 60 41.69 -1.13 34.66
C THR A 60 42.86 -1.94 34.12
N VAL A 61 42.76 -2.60 32.97
CA VAL A 61 43.94 -3.26 32.34
C VAL A 61 44.76 -2.19 31.63
N GLN A 62 45.91 -1.81 32.20
CA GLN A 62 46.90 -0.98 31.51
C GLN A 62 47.39 -1.75 30.28
N LEU A 63 47.00 -1.29 29.10
CA LEU A 63 47.51 -1.83 27.84
C LEU A 63 48.97 -1.43 27.67
N SER A 64 49.75 -2.30 27.03
CA SER A 64 51.07 -1.89 26.54
C SER A 64 50.92 -0.69 25.59
N PRO A 65 51.85 0.30 25.61
CA PRO A 65 51.80 1.45 24.72
C PRO A 65 51.56 1.09 23.24
N ASN A 66 52.16 0.01 22.74
CA ASN A 66 51.95 -0.48 21.37
C ASN A 66 50.50 -0.97 21.13
N GLU A 67 49.88 -1.62 22.13
CA GLU A 67 48.50 -2.09 22.03
C GLU A 67 47.47 -0.94 22.06
N THR A 68 47.79 0.18 22.73
CA THR A 68 46.92 1.37 22.73
C THR A 68 46.82 1.98 21.33
N VAL A 69 47.96 2.19 20.66
CA VAL A 69 48.02 2.70 19.29
C VAL A 69 47.23 1.82 18.33
N ARG A 70 47.42 0.49 18.39
CA ARG A 70 46.64 -0.46 17.56
C ARG A 70 45.14 -0.40 17.85
N ARG A 71 44.74 -0.19 19.11
CA ARG A 71 43.33 -0.02 19.49
C ARG A 71 42.74 1.26 18.92
N ASP A 72 43.49 2.35 18.97
CA ASP A 72 43.02 3.66 18.48
C ASP A 72 42.89 3.66 16.96
N ILE A 73 43.84 3.07 16.22
CA ILE A 73 43.72 2.85 14.78
C ILE A 73 42.42 2.08 14.46
N ARG A 74 42.14 0.98 15.16
CA ARG A 74 40.88 0.22 14.97
C ARG A 74 39.64 1.06 15.26
N ARG A 75 39.66 1.90 16.29
CA ARG A 75 38.54 2.80 16.64
C ARG A 75 38.32 3.87 15.59
N VAL A 76 39.39 4.45 15.05
CA VAL A 76 39.33 5.43 13.96
C VAL A 76 38.73 4.79 12.71
N HIS A 77 39.21 3.61 12.31
CA HIS A 77 38.64 2.86 11.18
C HIS A 77 37.18 2.49 11.42
N ASN A 78 36.83 2.00 12.61
CA ASN A 78 35.45 1.62 12.93
C ASN A 78 34.51 2.84 12.93
N ARG A 79 34.97 3.98 13.44
CA ARG A 79 34.22 5.25 13.39
C ARG A 79 34.00 5.69 11.95
N ALA A 80 35.01 5.60 11.09
CA ALA A 80 34.89 5.91 9.67
C ALA A 80 33.93 4.94 8.95
N ALA A 81 34.01 3.64 9.24
CA ALA A 81 33.11 2.63 8.68
C ALA A 81 31.66 2.85 9.14
N GLN A 82 31.45 3.20 10.41
CA GLN A 82 30.14 3.53 10.96
C GLN A 82 29.56 4.78 10.30
N ALA A 83 30.37 5.83 10.11
CA ALA A 83 29.95 7.03 9.39
C ALA A 83 29.56 6.70 7.94
N LYS A 84 30.37 5.91 7.21
CA LYS A 84 30.06 5.48 5.85
C LYS A 84 28.76 4.67 5.78
N ALA A 85 28.53 3.78 6.75
CA ALA A 85 27.30 3.00 6.83
C ALA A 85 26.07 3.88 7.12
N ALA A 86 26.22 4.89 7.99
CA ALA A 86 25.17 5.86 8.25
C ALA A 86 24.84 6.68 6.98
N ILE A 87 25.85 7.19 6.26
CA ILE A 87 25.65 7.90 4.99
C ILE A 87 24.95 7.02 3.96
N LYS A 88 25.38 5.76 3.81
CA LYS A 88 24.75 4.84 2.86
C LYS A 88 23.28 4.60 3.21
N ARG A 89 22.95 4.42 4.49
CA ARG A 89 21.56 4.29 4.95
C ARG A 89 20.76 5.55 4.64
N GLN A 90 21.28 6.73 4.98
CA GLN A 90 20.63 8.01 4.68
C GLN A 90 20.34 8.17 3.18
N HIS A 91 21.32 7.88 2.32
CA HIS A 91 21.12 7.97 0.87
C HIS A 91 20.03 7.03 0.35
N ILE A 92 19.96 5.81 0.88
CA ILE A 92 18.88 4.88 0.54
C ILE A 92 17.53 5.44 1.01
N GLU A 93 17.45 5.91 2.25
CA GLU A 93 16.23 6.52 2.80
C GLU A 93 15.78 7.73 1.98
N ASP A 94 16.70 8.61 1.59
CA ASP A 94 16.40 9.79 0.78
C ASP A 94 15.90 9.40 -0.62
N THR A 95 16.54 8.41 -1.25
CA THR A 95 16.11 7.89 -2.56
C THR A 95 14.70 7.29 -2.48
N LEU A 96 14.43 6.52 -1.42
CA LEU A 96 13.10 5.94 -1.19
C LEU A 96 12.05 7.02 -0.95
N LYS A 97 12.37 8.07 -0.17
CA LYS A 97 11.45 9.21 0.05
C LYS A 97 11.10 9.90 -1.25
N VAL A 98 12.10 10.22 -2.09
CA VAL A 98 11.87 10.82 -3.41
C VAL A 98 10.98 9.92 -4.29
N HIS A 99 11.20 8.60 -4.24
CA HIS A 99 10.37 7.66 -4.99
C HIS A 99 8.93 7.62 -4.49
N ILE A 100 8.71 7.64 -3.17
CA ILE A 100 7.38 7.70 -2.56
C ILE A 100 6.66 8.97 -3.03
N GLU A 101 7.29 10.14 -2.90
CA GLU A 101 6.69 11.41 -3.34
C GLU A 101 6.33 11.43 -4.83
N LEU A 102 7.15 10.81 -5.68
CA LEU A 102 6.86 10.70 -7.11
C LEU A 102 5.64 9.81 -7.36
N LEU A 103 5.57 8.65 -6.70
CA LEU A 103 4.45 7.73 -6.85
C LEU A 103 3.14 8.32 -6.32
N GLU A 104 3.18 9.04 -5.20
CA GLU A 104 2.02 9.75 -4.66
C GLU A 104 1.50 10.79 -5.65
N LYS A 105 2.39 11.62 -6.22
CA LYS A 105 2.00 12.60 -7.27
C LYS A 105 1.40 11.93 -8.50
N GLN A 106 1.95 10.80 -8.93
CA GLN A 106 1.43 10.04 -10.06
C GLN A 106 0.06 9.44 -9.75
N SER A 107 -0.11 8.90 -8.55
CA SER A 107 -1.39 8.40 -8.06
C SER A 107 -2.45 9.50 -8.10
N ASP A 108 -2.15 10.66 -7.50
CA ASP A 108 -3.06 11.81 -7.46
C ASP A 108 -3.38 12.36 -8.84
N TYR A 109 -2.42 12.32 -9.77
CA TYR A 109 -2.64 12.68 -11.16
C TYR A 109 -3.62 11.70 -11.83
N LEU A 110 -3.37 10.39 -11.72
CA LEU A 110 -4.22 9.37 -12.32
C LEU A 110 -5.64 9.37 -11.74
N VAL A 111 -5.79 9.56 -10.43
CA VAL A 111 -7.11 9.65 -9.77
C VAL A 111 -7.89 10.86 -10.30
N ARG A 112 -7.23 12.01 -10.48
CA ARG A 112 -7.88 13.19 -11.07
C ARG A 112 -8.31 12.94 -12.51
N ASP A 113 -7.47 12.30 -13.32
CA ASP A 113 -7.79 11.97 -14.70
C ASP A 113 -8.97 10.98 -14.79
N ILE A 114 -9.02 9.98 -13.90
CA ILE A 114 -10.15 9.05 -13.80
C ILE A 114 -11.44 9.82 -13.49
N ASN A 115 -11.45 10.66 -12.47
CA ASN A 115 -12.64 11.43 -12.08
C ASN A 115 -13.10 12.37 -13.22
N ALA A 116 -12.16 12.99 -13.93
CA ALA A 116 -12.48 13.83 -15.08
C ALA A 116 -13.13 13.02 -16.21
N LEU A 117 -12.59 11.84 -16.54
CA LEU A 117 -13.14 10.95 -17.55
C LEU A 117 -14.51 10.38 -17.15
N GLU A 118 -14.71 10.05 -15.87
CA GLU A 118 -15.99 9.59 -15.36
C GLU A 118 -17.07 10.67 -15.43
N SER A 119 -16.71 11.92 -15.11
CA SER A 119 -17.60 13.07 -15.27
C SER A 119 -18.01 13.30 -16.73
N GLN A 120 -17.04 13.25 -17.66
CA GLN A 120 -17.32 13.36 -19.10
C GLN A 120 -18.21 12.21 -19.59
N LYS A 121 -17.92 10.99 -19.17
CA LYS A 121 -18.74 9.81 -19.50
C LYS A 121 -20.17 9.99 -18.99
N SER A 122 -20.35 10.40 -17.73
CA SER A 122 -21.67 10.64 -17.14
C SER A 122 -22.45 11.69 -17.94
N HIS A 123 -21.80 12.81 -18.27
CA HIS A 123 -22.40 13.86 -19.09
C HIS A 123 -22.86 13.36 -20.47
N LEU A 124 -22.00 12.60 -21.16
CA LEU A 124 -22.33 12.02 -22.46
C LEU A 124 -23.47 11.01 -22.38
N ILE A 125 -23.52 10.19 -21.32
CA ILE A 125 -24.64 9.27 -21.07
C ILE A 125 -25.95 10.05 -20.90
N THR A 126 -25.93 11.14 -20.14
CA THR A 126 -27.12 11.99 -19.96
C THR A 126 -27.58 12.60 -21.29
N LEU A 127 -26.65 13.12 -22.10
CA LEU A 127 -26.97 13.66 -23.42
C LEU A 127 -27.56 12.59 -24.35
N LEU A 128 -26.99 11.38 -24.33
CA LEU A 128 -27.44 10.28 -25.17
C LEU A 128 -28.83 9.80 -24.75
N ALA A 129 -29.09 9.67 -23.44
CA ALA A 129 -30.41 9.34 -22.92
C ALA A 129 -31.46 10.40 -23.30
N ALA A 130 -31.12 11.68 -23.22
CA ALA A 130 -32.00 12.76 -23.67
C ALA A 130 -32.29 12.68 -25.17
N HIS A 131 -31.27 12.39 -25.98
CA HIS A 131 -31.43 12.21 -27.43
C HIS A 131 -32.31 11.01 -27.76
N GLU A 132 -32.11 9.85 -27.12
CA GLU A 132 -32.93 8.64 -27.34
C GLU A 132 -34.43 8.95 -27.15
N LEU A 133 -34.79 9.65 -26.07
CA LEU A 133 -36.17 10.10 -25.83
C LEU A 133 -36.71 11.01 -26.94
N THR A 134 -35.90 11.92 -27.47
CA THR A 134 -36.33 12.81 -28.57
C THR A 134 -36.45 12.07 -29.90
N CYS A 135 -35.53 11.15 -30.18
CA CYS A 135 -35.51 10.38 -31.42
C CYS A 135 -36.67 9.39 -31.48
N GLU A 136 -37.02 8.76 -30.37
CA GLU A 136 -38.21 7.91 -30.27
C GLU A 136 -39.50 8.70 -30.50
N LYS A 137 -39.65 9.87 -29.84
CA LYS A 137 -40.78 10.78 -30.11
C LYS A 137 -40.85 11.22 -31.57
N HIS A 138 -39.72 11.52 -32.19
CA HIS A 138 -39.68 11.91 -33.60
C HIS A 138 -40.09 10.76 -34.52
N LYS A 139 -39.67 9.52 -34.24
CA LYS A 139 -40.12 8.34 -34.99
C LYS A 139 -41.62 8.14 -34.89
N THR A 140 -42.21 8.26 -33.70
CA THR A 140 -43.65 8.10 -33.51
C THR A 140 -44.45 9.23 -34.17
N ILE A 141 -43.94 10.47 -34.17
CA ILE A 141 -44.54 11.59 -34.91
C ILE A 141 -44.50 11.31 -36.42
N LEU A 142 -43.35 10.89 -36.96
CA LEU A 142 -43.22 10.57 -38.39
C LEU A 142 -44.10 9.37 -38.81
N GLU A 143 -44.27 8.40 -37.94
CA GLU A 143 -45.20 7.29 -38.16
C GLU A 143 -46.64 7.80 -38.18
N PHE A 144 -47.04 8.64 -37.21
CA PHE A 144 -48.37 9.24 -37.16
C PHE A 144 -48.67 10.12 -38.38
N GLU A 145 -47.71 10.94 -38.82
CA GLU A 145 -47.82 11.73 -40.06
C GLU A 145 -47.97 10.85 -41.30
N LYS A 146 -47.27 9.71 -41.37
CA LYS A 146 -47.47 8.72 -42.45
C LYS A 146 -48.88 8.10 -42.40
N TYR A 147 -49.41 7.81 -41.21
CA TYR A 147 -50.78 7.32 -41.07
C TYR A 147 -51.81 8.38 -41.52
N LEU A 148 -51.61 9.65 -41.15
CA LEU A 148 -52.49 10.75 -41.59
C LEU A 148 -52.40 11.00 -43.10
N ASN A 149 -51.21 10.91 -43.69
CA ASN A 149 -51.00 11.16 -45.12
C ASN A 149 -51.46 10.01 -46.03
N ASN A 150 -51.69 8.81 -45.48
CA ASN A 150 -52.27 7.66 -46.20
C ASN A 150 -53.80 7.56 -46.06
N CYS A 151 -54.43 8.47 -45.31
CA CYS A 151 -55.87 8.53 -45.20
C CYS A 151 -56.42 9.31 -46.39
N ASP A 152 -57.03 8.60 -47.35
CA ASP A 152 -57.73 9.23 -48.48
C ASP A 152 -58.80 10.20 -47.98
N GLN A 153 -58.94 11.30 -48.72
CA GLN A 153 -59.61 12.55 -48.34
C GLN A 153 -61.14 12.46 -48.21
N SER A 154 -61.72 11.27 -47.99
CA SER A 154 -63.16 11.06 -47.91
C SER A 154 -63.74 11.01 -46.49
N ASP A 155 -62.92 10.91 -45.44
CA ASP A 155 -63.41 10.87 -44.05
C ASP A 155 -63.20 12.19 -43.28
N PHE A 156 -62.83 13.27 -43.98
CA PHE A 156 -62.56 14.60 -43.42
C PHE A 156 -63.85 15.38 -43.06
N MET A 157 -64.81 14.78 -42.35
CA MET A 157 -65.89 15.55 -41.71
C MET A 157 -66.38 14.97 -40.37
N ASP A 158 -65.56 14.25 -39.60
CA ASP A 158 -65.95 13.89 -38.22
C ASP A 158 -64.87 14.07 -37.14
N LEU A 159 -63.64 14.51 -37.49
CA LEU A 159 -62.58 14.74 -36.49
C LEU A 159 -62.37 16.22 -36.14
N HIS A 160 -63.39 17.06 -36.28
CA HIS A 160 -63.34 18.45 -35.82
C HIS A 160 -63.84 18.64 -34.38
N PHE A 161 -64.31 17.57 -33.71
CA PHE A 161 -64.86 17.66 -32.35
C PHE A 161 -63.88 17.36 -31.21
N PHE A 162 -62.74 16.71 -31.46
CA PHE A 162 -61.69 16.52 -30.43
C PHE A 162 -60.53 17.51 -30.52
N ARG A 163 -60.64 18.54 -31.38
CA ARG A 163 -59.62 19.59 -31.50
C ARG A 163 -59.74 20.64 -30.40
N THR A 164 -59.76 20.21 -29.15
CA THR A 164 -59.18 20.95 -28.03
C THR A 164 -58.71 19.92 -27.03
N HIS A 165 -57.40 19.87 -26.77
CA HIS A 165 -56.74 19.87 -25.46
C HIS A 165 -55.34 19.24 -25.64
N ASP A 166 -54.34 20.05 -25.28
CA ASP A 166 -52.99 19.67 -24.86
C ASP A 166 -51.94 19.32 -25.93
N TYR A 167 -51.73 20.21 -26.91
CA TYR A 167 -50.41 20.31 -27.55
C TYR A 167 -49.61 21.40 -26.84
N LEU A 168 -48.74 21.00 -25.90
CA LEU A 168 -47.69 21.86 -25.36
C LEU A 168 -46.90 22.41 -26.54
N THR A 169 -46.82 23.73 -26.63
CA THR A 169 -46.11 24.41 -27.71
C THR A 169 -44.62 24.08 -27.64
N LEU A 170 -43.88 24.21 -28.76
CA LEU A 170 -42.42 24.02 -28.78
C LEU A 170 -41.71 24.88 -27.71
N ASP A 171 -42.31 26.02 -27.35
CA ASP A 171 -41.86 26.88 -26.26
C ASP A 171 -42.12 26.29 -24.86
N ASP A 172 -43.21 25.55 -24.65
CA ASP A 172 -43.49 24.83 -23.39
C ASP A 172 -42.53 23.65 -23.18
N LEU A 173 -42.14 22.98 -24.26
CA LEU A 173 -41.16 21.88 -24.20
C LEU A 173 -39.76 22.43 -23.91
N ARG A 174 -39.41 23.58 -24.49
CA ARG A 174 -38.17 24.31 -24.18
C ARG A 174 -38.13 24.81 -22.74
N ASN A 175 -39.26 25.30 -22.22
CA ASN A 175 -39.38 25.75 -20.82
C ASN A 175 -39.34 24.58 -19.83
N ASN A 176 -39.94 23.44 -20.16
CA ASN A 176 -39.86 22.23 -19.32
C ASN A 176 -38.45 21.62 -19.29
N ILE A 177 -37.73 21.62 -20.41
CA ILE A 177 -36.33 21.19 -20.45
C ILE A 177 -35.46 22.15 -19.61
N TRP A 178 -35.67 23.46 -19.72
CA TRP A 178 -34.94 24.45 -18.91
C TRP A 178 -35.24 24.32 -17.41
N ASN A 179 -36.50 24.11 -17.02
CA ASN A 179 -36.89 23.91 -15.62
C ASN A 179 -36.33 22.60 -15.04
N PHE A 180 -36.28 21.52 -15.84
CA PHE A 180 -35.68 20.24 -15.43
C PHE A 180 -34.16 20.34 -15.23
N ILE A 181 -33.47 21.09 -16.10
CA ILE A 181 -32.04 21.37 -15.96
C ILE A 181 -31.76 22.22 -14.70
N ILE A 182 -32.55 23.27 -14.45
CA ILE A 182 -32.39 24.12 -13.24
C ILE A 182 -32.68 23.32 -11.95
N SER A 183 -33.73 22.48 -11.94
CA SER A 183 -34.11 21.70 -10.75
C SER A 183 -33.09 20.60 -10.42
N SER A 184 -32.32 20.14 -11.42
CA SER A 184 -31.26 19.15 -11.25
C SER A 184 -29.94 19.77 -10.76
N THR A 185 -29.75 21.09 -10.89
CA THR A 185 -28.55 21.80 -10.44
C THR A 185 -28.65 22.35 -9.01
N ASP A 186 -29.86 22.45 -8.45
CA ASP A 186 -30.09 23.00 -7.10
C ASP A 186 -29.95 21.95 -5.97
N GLY A 187 -29.54 20.72 -6.30
CA GLY A 187 -29.26 19.64 -5.35
C GLY A 187 -27.88 19.68 -4.69
N SER A 188 -27.31 20.86 -4.43
CA SER A 188 -26.11 21.01 -3.59
C SER A 188 -26.42 21.82 -2.33
N HIS A 189 -27.20 21.21 -1.44
CA HIS A 189 -27.20 21.60 -0.04
C HIS A 189 -25.83 21.23 0.53
N MET A 190 -24.94 22.22 0.55
CA MET A 190 -23.78 22.25 1.43
C MET A 190 -24.30 22.30 2.87
N ASP A 191 -24.44 21.14 3.50
CA ASP A 191 -24.58 21.04 4.95
C ASP A 191 -23.25 20.62 5.58
N THR A 192 -22.65 21.63 6.21
CA THR A 192 -21.85 21.55 7.43
C THR A 192 -20.56 20.73 7.42
N LEU A 193 -19.47 21.44 7.11
CA LEU A 193 -18.30 21.42 8.00
C LEU A 193 -18.77 21.80 9.42
N ASP A 194 -18.65 20.85 10.35
CA ASP A 194 -18.14 21.03 11.71
C ASP A 194 -18.55 19.83 12.57
N ASN A 195 -17.59 18.95 12.89
CA ASN A 195 -17.30 18.49 14.27
C ASN A 195 -16.38 17.25 14.29
N PHE A 196 -15.22 17.46 14.94
CA PHE A 196 -14.30 16.52 15.60
C PHE A 196 -13.64 15.38 14.81
#